data_AF-A0A928FL69-F1
#
_entry.id   AF-A0A928FL69-F1
#
_cell.length_a   1.000
_cell.length_b   1.000
_cell.length_c   1.000
_cell.angle_alpha   90.00
_cell.angle_beta   90.00
_cell.angle_gamma   90.00
#
_symmetry.space_group_name_H-M   'P 1'
#
loop_
_entity.id
_entity.type
_entity.pdbx_description
1 polymer ?
#
loop_
_entity_poly.entity_id
_entity_poly.type
_entity_poly.pdbx_seq_one_letter_code
_entity_poly.pdbx_strand_id
1 'polypeptide(L)'
;MKMSFIEVISIISDFYFVFVLTAVFISVIAYAVIQLVRNKNVVADPGEATSSESESRIFSCVHNVKILPEYFEGVINGTKPFEFRKNDRGYKPGDCVCLCECIIDVDRDPIQEIYTGRYCFVVIKEIFELGRIDSAFSEYVVFTFSIFKIVEGENERQ
;
A
#
# COMPACT_ATOMS: atom_id res chain seq x y z
N MET A 1 -34.02 23.79 -29.12
CA MET A 1 -33.39 22.47 -29.00
C MET A 1 -33.98 21.80 -27.77
N LYS A 2 -34.84 20.78 -27.93
CA LYS A 2 -35.45 20.06 -26.80
C LYS A 2 -34.59 18.83 -26.52
N MET A 3 -33.93 18.80 -25.37
CA MET A 3 -33.27 17.58 -24.90
C MET A 3 -34.32 16.50 -24.64
N SER A 4 -34.00 15.28 -25.02
CA SER A 4 -34.84 14.11 -24.77
C SER A 4 -34.81 13.75 -23.28
N PHE A 5 -35.88 13.13 -22.80
CA PHE A 5 -36.00 12.70 -21.40
C PHE A 5 -34.87 11.74 -20.96
N ILE A 6 -34.31 10.97 -21.90
CA ILE A 6 -33.21 10.02 -21.66
C ILE A 6 -31.89 10.76 -21.39
N GLU A 7 -31.61 11.82 -22.14
CA GLU A 7 -30.42 12.66 -21.93
C GLU A 7 -30.44 13.34 -20.56
N VAL A 8 -31.63 13.76 -20.10
CA VAL A 8 -31.80 14.35 -18.77
C VAL A 8 -31.52 13.32 -17.66
N ILE A 9 -31.99 12.08 -17.80
CA ILE A 9 -31.73 11.02 -16.82
C ILE A 9 -30.24 10.65 -16.78
N SER A 10 -29.58 10.55 -17.94
CA SER A 10 -28.14 10.27 -17.99
C SER A 10 -27.34 11.33 -17.25
N ILE A 11 -27.62 12.62 -17.50
CA ILE A 11 -26.94 13.74 -16.84
C ILE A 11 -27.17 13.73 -15.32
N ILE A 12 -28.40 13.43 -14.87
CA ILE A 12 -28.71 13.35 -13.43
C ILE A 12 -27.99 12.15 -12.79
N SER A 13 -27.93 11.01 -13.48
CA SER A 13 -27.21 9.82 -13.01
C SER A 13 -25.71 10.07 -12.89
N ASP A 14 -25.11 10.73 -13.88
CA ASP A 14 -23.68 11.08 -13.86
C ASP A 14 -23.37 12.07 -12.74
N PHE A 15 -24.24 13.08 -12.54
CA PHE A 15 -24.09 14.03 -11.45
C PHE A 15 -24.24 13.35 -10.08
N TYR A 16 -25.19 12.43 -9.95
CA TYR A 16 -25.37 11.63 -8.73
C TYR A 16 -24.18 10.71 -8.46
N PHE A 17 -23.62 10.09 -9.50
CA PHE A 17 -22.44 9.24 -9.40
C PHE A 17 -21.21 10.02 -8.97
N VAL A 18 -20.96 11.20 -9.56
CA VAL A 18 -19.88 12.11 -9.15
C VAL A 18 -20.09 12.61 -7.71
N PHE A 19 -21.32 12.91 -7.32
CA PHE A 19 -21.66 13.32 -5.96
C PHE A 19 -21.39 12.21 -4.93
N VAL A 20 -21.79 10.96 -5.22
CA VAL A 20 -21.55 9.82 -4.34
C VAL A 20 -20.05 9.51 -4.23
N LEU A 21 -19.29 9.54 -5.33
CA LEU A 21 -17.85 9.32 -5.31
C LEU A 21 -17.11 10.38 -4.50
N THR A 22 -17.47 11.66 -4.67
CA THR A 22 -16.86 12.76 -3.92
C THR A 22 -17.20 12.71 -2.43
N ALA A 23 -18.44 12.34 -2.06
CA ALA A 23 -18.83 12.16 -0.68
C ALA A 23 -18.08 11.02 0.02
N VAL A 24 -17.89 9.88 -0.67
CA VAL A 24 -17.09 8.75 -0.15
C VAL A 24 -15.62 9.17 0.00
N PHE A 25 -15.07 9.89 -0.97
CA PHE A 25 -13.69 10.37 -0.91
C PHE A 25 -13.47 11.35 0.25
N ILE A 26 -14.38 12.31 0.46
CA ILE A 26 -14.34 13.24 1.61
C ILE A 26 -14.41 12.48 2.93
N SER A 27 -15.23 11.44 3.04
CA SER A 27 -15.34 10.60 4.25
C SER A 27 -14.02 9.88 4.57
N VAL A 28 -13.36 9.30 3.54
CA VAL A 28 -12.07 8.62 3.70
C VAL A 28 -10.98 9.61 4.13
N ILE A 29 -10.91 10.79 3.50
CA ILE A 29 -9.94 11.83 3.84
C ILE A 29 -10.21 12.36 5.26
N ALA A 30 -11.46 12.64 5.62
CA ALA A 30 -11.82 13.06 6.97
C ALA A 30 -11.44 12.02 8.03
N TYR A 31 -11.69 10.74 7.76
CA TYR A 31 -11.28 9.65 8.66
C TYR A 31 -9.75 9.58 8.80
N ALA A 32 -8.99 9.67 7.70
CA ALA A 32 -7.53 9.69 7.74
C ALA A 32 -6.98 10.88 8.56
N VAL A 33 -7.57 12.07 8.39
CA VAL A 33 -7.21 13.26 9.17
C VAL A 33 -7.49 13.08 10.66
N ILE A 34 -8.64 12.51 11.03
CA ILE A 34 -8.98 12.20 12.43
C ILE A 34 -7.95 11.24 13.04
N GLN A 35 -7.51 10.22 12.29
CA GLN A 35 -6.50 9.27 12.77
C GLN A 35 -5.12 9.92 12.95
N LEU A 36 -4.73 10.83 12.04
CA LEU A 36 -3.49 11.60 12.19
C LEU A 36 -3.52 12.54 13.40
N VAL A 37 -4.67 13.16 13.70
CA VAL A 37 -4.84 14.02 14.89
C VAL A 37 -4.82 13.19 16.18
N ARG A 38 -5.41 11.98 16.18
CA ARG A 38 -5.36 11.07 17.34
C ARG A 38 -3.95 10.56 17.63
N ASN A 39 -3.10 10.38 16.62
CA ASN A 39 -1.75 9.84 16.75
C ASN A 39 -0.74 10.82 17.40
N LYS A 40 -1.07 12.12 17.55
CA LYS A 40 -0.18 13.12 18.16
C LYS A 40 -0.24 13.21 19.70
N ASN A 41 -1.08 12.41 20.36
CA ASN A 41 -1.27 12.44 21.82
C ASN A 41 -0.65 11.26 22.59
N VAL A 42 0.20 10.45 21.95
CA VAL A 42 1.00 9.43 22.65
C VAL A 42 2.33 10.08 23.05
N VAL A 43 2.38 10.53 24.30
CA VAL A 43 3.62 10.99 24.95
C VAL A 43 4.61 9.82 24.96
N ALA A 44 5.78 10.04 24.37
CA ALA A 44 6.90 9.10 24.42
C ALA A 44 7.50 9.10 25.82
N ASP A 45 7.54 7.93 26.44
CA ASP A 45 8.31 7.65 27.66
C ASP A 45 9.79 7.40 27.28
N PRO A 46 10.77 8.12 27.84
CA PRO A 46 12.16 7.92 27.51
C PRO A 46 12.78 6.87 28.44
N GLY A 47 12.92 5.65 27.91
CA GLY A 47 14.01 4.78 28.31
C GLY A 47 13.61 3.35 28.62
N GLU A 48 14.08 2.42 27.78
CA GLU A 48 14.96 1.37 28.29
C GLU A 48 15.80 0.82 27.13
N ALA A 49 17.12 0.99 27.24
CA ALA A 49 18.06 0.28 26.41
C ALA A 49 18.09 -1.18 26.86
N THR A 50 17.76 -2.11 25.97
CA THR A 50 18.17 -3.51 26.14
C THR A 50 18.89 -3.98 24.89
N SER A 51 20.06 -4.52 25.19
CA SER A 51 21.13 -5.01 24.34
C SER A 51 20.73 -6.21 23.50
N SER A 52 21.13 -6.18 22.23
CA SER A 52 21.62 -7.31 21.43
C SER A 52 21.01 -8.70 21.69
N GLU A 53 20.01 -9.07 20.90
CA GLU A 53 19.79 -10.46 20.51
C GLU A 53 19.56 -10.52 19.00
N SER A 54 20.52 -11.12 18.30
CA SER A 54 20.40 -11.54 16.90
C SER A 54 19.42 -12.71 16.83
N GLU A 55 18.13 -12.46 17.02
CA GLU A 55 17.12 -13.48 16.86
C GLU A 55 16.97 -13.79 15.36
N SER A 56 17.32 -15.02 14.96
CA SER A 56 16.91 -15.57 13.67
C SER A 56 15.38 -15.69 13.67
N ARG A 57 14.68 -14.62 13.30
CA ARG A 57 13.25 -14.70 13.04
C ARG A 57 13.04 -15.67 11.88
N ILE A 58 12.52 -16.85 12.20
CA ILE A 58 12.08 -17.80 11.18
C ILE A 58 10.81 -17.20 10.57
N PHE A 59 10.95 -16.57 9.40
CA PHE A 59 9.81 -16.15 8.61
C PHE A 59 9.14 -17.39 8.02
N SER A 60 7.81 -17.45 8.09
CA SER A 60 7.03 -18.57 7.55
C SER A 60 7.24 -18.77 6.04
N CYS A 61 7.44 -17.67 5.30
CA CYS A 61 7.78 -17.64 3.89
C CYS A 61 8.43 -16.29 3.53
N VAL A 62 9.15 -16.21 2.40
CA VAL A 62 9.70 -14.97 1.86
C VAL A 62 9.19 -14.75 0.44
N HIS A 63 8.44 -13.66 0.23
CA HIS A 63 7.86 -13.29 -1.06
C HIS A 63 8.56 -12.07 -1.65
N ASN A 64 9.10 -12.16 -2.85
CA ASN A 64 9.68 -10.99 -3.55
C ASN A 64 8.64 -10.34 -4.45
N VAL A 65 8.44 -9.04 -4.29
CA VAL A 65 7.44 -8.30 -5.06
C VAL A 65 7.92 -6.90 -5.42
N LYS A 66 7.50 -6.42 -6.58
CA LYS A 66 7.81 -5.06 -7.05
C LYS A 66 6.91 -4.02 -6.41
N ILE A 67 7.43 -2.80 -6.25
CA ILE A 67 6.69 -1.62 -5.80
C ILE A 67 7.23 -0.38 -6.53
N LEU A 68 6.37 0.55 -6.92
CA LEU A 68 6.79 1.80 -7.57
C LEU A 68 7.40 2.75 -6.53
N PRO A 69 8.30 3.68 -6.95
CA PRO A 69 8.99 4.58 -6.01
C PRO A 69 8.07 5.39 -5.10
N GLU A 70 6.97 5.92 -5.64
CA GLU A 70 5.99 6.70 -4.87
C GLU A 70 5.37 5.90 -3.71
N TYR A 71 5.10 4.62 -3.93
CA TYR A 71 4.56 3.74 -2.90
C TYR A 71 5.67 3.23 -1.98
N PHE A 72 6.88 3.00 -2.49
CA PHE A 72 8.03 2.63 -1.68
C PHE A 72 8.33 3.71 -0.64
N GLU A 73 8.37 4.98 -1.06
CA GLU A 73 8.49 6.13 -0.15
C GLU A 73 7.39 6.14 0.91
N GLY A 74 6.14 5.94 0.48
CA GLY A 74 5.01 5.83 1.41
C GLY A 74 5.17 4.71 2.44
N VAL A 75 5.75 3.57 2.04
CA VAL A 75 6.03 2.45 2.94
C VAL A 75 7.11 2.86 3.94
N ILE A 76 8.28 3.31 3.49
CA ILE A 76 9.42 3.59 4.38
C ILE A 76 9.19 4.77 5.32
N ASN A 77 8.39 5.76 4.92
CA ASN A 77 8.01 6.89 5.77
C ASN A 77 6.77 6.60 6.65
N GLY A 78 6.17 5.42 6.51
CA GLY A 78 5.03 4.95 7.30
C GLY A 78 3.67 5.55 6.92
N THR A 79 3.58 6.37 5.89
CA THR A 79 2.30 6.94 5.42
C THR A 79 1.43 5.91 4.66
N LYS A 80 2.04 4.83 4.17
CA LYS A 80 1.38 3.67 3.57
C LYS A 80 1.58 2.42 4.44
N PRO A 81 0.71 2.21 5.46
CA PRO A 81 0.86 1.11 6.42
C PRO A 81 0.28 -0.24 5.93
N PHE A 82 -0.08 -0.34 4.64
CA PHE A 82 -0.71 -1.52 4.05
C PHE A 82 -0.32 -1.74 2.59
N GLU A 83 -0.43 -2.98 2.14
CA GLU A 83 -0.25 -3.42 0.75
C GLU A 83 -1.54 -4.03 0.21
N PHE A 84 -1.83 -3.77 -1.07
CA PHE A 84 -2.96 -4.35 -1.80
C PHE A 84 -2.40 -5.26 -2.90
N ARG A 85 -2.81 -6.53 -2.93
CA ARG A 85 -2.24 -7.53 -3.84
C ARG A 85 -3.26 -8.57 -4.26
N LYS A 86 -3.07 -9.12 -5.47
CA LYS A 86 -3.65 -10.43 -5.80
C LYS A 86 -3.02 -11.49 -4.89
N ASN A 87 -3.83 -12.38 -4.33
CA ASN A 87 -3.39 -13.44 -3.41
C ASN A 87 -2.96 -14.72 -4.16
N ASP A 88 -2.16 -14.56 -5.20
CA ASP A 88 -1.59 -15.64 -6.03
C ASP A 88 -0.43 -16.39 -5.34
N ARG A 89 0.05 -15.87 -4.20
CA ARG A 89 1.13 -16.44 -3.38
C ARG A 89 0.64 -17.04 -2.07
N GLY A 90 -0.64 -16.92 -1.75
CA GLY A 90 -1.23 -17.42 -0.51
C GLY A 90 -0.64 -16.76 0.73
N TYR A 91 -0.55 -15.42 0.73
CA TYR A 91 0.01 -14.62 1.83
C TYR A 91 -0.63 -14.98 3.18
N LYS A 92 0.18 -15.02 4.24
CA LYS A 92 -0.27 -15.28 5.62
C LYS A 92 0.37 -14.32 6.63
N PRO A 93 -0.29 -14.06 7.77
CA PRO A 93 0.36 -13.42 8.91
C PRO A 93 1.68 -14.12 9.28
N GLY A 94 2.73 -13.34 9.52
CA GLY A 94 4.08 -13.83 9.80
C GLY A 94 4.95 -14.09 8.56
N ASP A 95 4.39 -14.05 7.35
CA ASP A 95 5.19 -14.07 6.13
C ASP A 95 6.05 -12.81 6.02
N CYS A 96 7.24 -12.97 5.46
CA CYS A 96 8.11 -11.87 5.06
C CYS A 96 7.88 -11.53 3.59
N VAL A 97 7.79 -10.25 3.29
CA VAL A 97 7.65 -9.73 1.93
C VAL A 97 8.81 -8.76 1.68
N CYS A 98 9.59 -9.05 0.65
CA CYS A 98 10.61 -8.14 0.12
C CYS A 98 9.96 -7.24 -0.93
N LEU A 99 9.76 -5.98 -0.58
CA LEU A 99 9.26 -4.93 -1.47
C LEU A 99 10.45 -4.31 -2.20
N CYS A 100 10.64 -4.69 -3.47
CA CYS A 100 11.72 -4.20 -4.32
C CYS A 100 11.25 -3.00 -5.14
N GLU A 101 11.89 -1.84 -4.98
CA GLU A 101 11.56 -0.65 -5.74
C GLU A 101 11.92 -0.86 -7.22
N CYS A 102 10.96 -0.56 -8.10
CA CYS A 102 11.07 -0.77 -9.53
C CYS A 102 10.46 0.41 -10.28
N ILE A 103 11.21 0.98 -11.22
CA ILE A 103 10.74 2.01 -12.16
C ILE A 103 10.33 1.32 -13.46
N ILE A 104 9.31 1.87 -14.12
CA ILE A 104 8.93 1.46 -15.47
C ILE A 104 9.45 2.53 -16.42
N ASP A 105 10.39 2.14 -17.28
CA ASP A 105 10.91 2.96 -18.38
C ASP A 105 9.97 2.81 -19.58
N VAL A 106 9.05 3.77 -19.69
CA VAL A 106 8.02 3.82 -20.74
C VAL A 106 8.55 4.32 -22.09
N ASP A 107 9.75 4.92 -22.10
CA ASP A 107 10.35 5.51 -23.30
C ASP A 107 11.19 4.50 -24.10
N ARG A 108 11.49 3.33 -23.51
CA ARG A 108 12.15 2.21 -24.21
C ARG A 108 11.16 1.35 -24.99
N ASP A 109 11.64 0.81 -26.11
CA ASP A 109 10.97 -0.25 -26.87
C ASP A 109 11.86 -1.50 -26.91
N PRO A 110 11.49 -2.60 -26.22
CA PRO A 110 10.28 -2.75 -25.41
C PRO A 110 10.34 -1.98 -24.09
N ILE A 111 9.15 -1.65 -23.54
CA ILE A 111 9.01 -1.07 -22.19
C ILE A 111 9.80 -1.93 -21.21
N GLN A 112 10.64 -1.29 -20.42
CA GLN A 112 11.55 -1.99 -19.52
C GLN A 112 11.21 -1.69 -18.06
N GLU A 113 11.31 -2.72 -17.22
CA GLU A 113 11.27 -2.56 -15.77
C GLU A 113 12.70 -2.52 -15.23
N ILE A 114 13.01 -1.51 -14.43
CA ILE A 114 14.35 -1.25 -13.90
C ILE A 114 14.26 -1.24 -12.38
N TYR A 115 14.90 -2.21 -11.72
CA TYR A 115 15.08 -2.17 -10.28
C TYR A 115 16.11 -1.10 -9.91
N THR A 116 15.78 -0.26 -8.93
CA THR A 116 16.67 0.81 -8.47
C THR A 116 17.75 0.29 -7.50
N GLY A 117 17.61 -0.95 -7.04
CA GLY A 117 18.41 -1.52 -5.97
C GLY A 117 17.90 -1.21 -4.56
N ARG A 118 16.89 -0.34 -4.42
CA ARG A 118 16.21 -0.09 -3.14
C ARG A 118 15.21 -1.21 -2.86
N TYR A 119 15.20 -1.70 -1.63
CA TYR A 119 14.20 -2.66 -1.19
C TYR A 119 13.99 -2.62 0.33
N CYS A 120 12.84 -3.08 0.80
CA CYS A 120 12.61 -3.27 2.23
C CYS A 120 11.95 -4.63 2.51
N PHE A 121 12.29 -5.20 3.65
CA PHE A 121 11.63 -6.38 4.18
C PHE A 121 10.53 -5.95 5.14
N VAL A 122 9.33 -6.43 4.90
CA VAL A 122 8.18 -6.23 5.78
C VAL A 122 7.64 -7.58 6.24
N VAL A 123 7.14 -7.64 7.47
CA VAL A 123 6.48 -8.83 8.02
C VAL A 123 4.99 -8.56 8.07
N ILE A 124 4.19 -9.44 7.46
CA ILE A 124 2.74 -9.33 7.44
C ILE A 124 2.21 -9.49 8.86
N LYS A 125 1.39 -8.53 9.31
CA LYS A 125 0.72 -8.56 10.61
C LYS A 125 -0.67 -9.17 10.49
N GLU A 126 -1.49 -8.60 9.61
CA GLU A 126 -2.88 -9.00 9.42
C GLU A 126 -3.24 -8.98 7.93
N ILE A 127 -4.19 -9.82 7.55
CA ILE A 127 -4.68 -9.95 6.17
C ILE A 127 -6.20 -9.79 6.15
N PHE A 128 -6.69 -9.03 5.17
CA PHE A 128 -8.08 -8.78 4.88
C PHE A 128 -8.40 -9.29 3.48
N GLU A 129 -9.25 -10.32 3.39
CA GLU A 129 -9.75 -10.87 2.12
C GLU A 129 -10.86 -9.98 1.57
N LEU A 130 -10.67 -9.41 0.38
CA LEU A 130 -11.61 -8.47 -0.20
C LEU A 130 -12.82 -9.12 -0.87
N GLY A 131 -12.73 -10.41 -1.19
CA GLY A 131 -13.85 -11.20 -1.75
C GLY A 131 -15.10 -11.24 -0.86
N ARG A 132 -14.95 -10.98 0.44
CA ARG A 132 -16.08 -10.89 1.37
C ARG A 132 -16.88 -9.60 1.24
N ILE A 133 -16.27 -8.57 0.64
CA ILE A 133 -16.87 -7.25 0.43
C ILE A 133 -17.46 -7.18 -0.97
N ASP A 134 -16.68 -7.56 -1.97
CA ASP A 134 -17.10 -7.53 -3.37
C ASP A 134 -16.43 -8.69 -4.14
N SER A 135 -17.26 -9.47 -4.84
CA SER A 135 -16.83 -10.60 -5.66
C SER A 135 -15.80 -10.25 -6.73
N ALA A 136 -15.79 -8.99 -7.22
CA ALA A 136 -14.81 -8.49 -8.18
C ALA A 136 -13.37 -8.51 -7.62
N PHE A 137 -13.22 -8.46 -6.29
CA PHE A 137 -11.93 -8.50 -5.59
C PHE A 137 -11.69 -9.82 -4.86
N SER A 138 -12.37 -10.90 -5.27
CA SER A 138 -12.26 -12.22 -4.64
C SER A 138 -10.85 -12.81 -4.61
N GLU A 139 -10.03 -12.45 -5.60
CA GLU A 139 -8.63 -12.88 -5.65
C GLU A 139 -7.66 -11.90 -4.98
N TYR A 140 -8.15 -10.81 -4.37
CA TYR A 140 -7.30 -9.77 -3.79
C TYR A 140 -7.35 -9.76 -2.26
N VAL A 141 -6.22 -9.37 -1.69
CA VAL A 141 -6.02 -9.16 -0.26
C VAL A 141 -5.44 -7.78 -0.01
N VAL A 142 -5.79 -7.23 1.15
CA VAL A 142 -5.04 -6.13 1.76
C VAL A 142 -4.35 -6.68 2.98
N PHE A 143 -3.09 -6.34 3.19
CA PHE A 143 -2.39 -6.72 4.41
C PHE A 143 -1.65 -5.55 5.05
N THR A 144 -1.65 -5.52 6.38
CA THR A 144 -0.83 -4.60 7.16
C THR A 144 0.49 -5.28 7.50
N PHE A 145 1.52 -4.49 7.80
CA PHE A 145 2.85 -5.03 8.05
C PHE A 145 3.65 -4.19 9.05
N SER A 146 4.78 -4.73 9.49
CA SER A 146 5.87 -3.97 10.12
C SER A 146 7.12 -4.06 9.26
N ILE A 147 7.81 -2.94 9.10
CA ILE A 147 9.12 -2.90 8.47
C ILE A 147 10.13 -3.60 9.39
N PHE A 148 10.85 -4.57 8.84
CA PHE A 148 11.93 -5.28 9.50
C PHE A 148 13.29 -4.70 9.14
N LYS A 149 13.49 -4.38 7.86
CA LYS A 149 14.76 -3.83 7.35
C LYS A 149 14.51 -3.00 6.10
N ILE A 150 15.22 -1.88 5.97
CA ILE A 150 15.27 -1.06 4.77
C ILE A 150 16.68 -1.16 4.20
N VAL A 151 16.79 -1.29 2.88
CA VAL A 151 18.04 -1.27 2.14
C VAL A 151 17.92 -0.21 1.05
N GLU A 152 18.76 0.81 1.18
CA GLU A 152 18.92 1.83 0.14
C GLU A 152 19.82 1.27 -0.97
N GLY A 153 19.56 1.70 -2.21
CA GLY A 153 20.39 1.35 -3.35
C GLY A 153 21.76 2.01 -3.23
N GLU A 154 22.79 1.36 -3.75
CA GLU A 154 24.11 2.00 -3.85
C GLU A 154 23.98 3.18 -4.81
N ASN A 155 24.12 4.40 -4.28
CA ASN A 155 24.42 5.55 -5.12
C ASN A 155 25.76 5.24 -5.79
N GLU A 156 25.74 4.87 -7.08
CA GLU A 156 26.93 4.88 -7.90
C GLU A 156 27.48 6.31 -7.90
N ARG A 157 28.37 6.60 -6.94
CA ARG A 157 29.27 7.73 -6.97
C ARG A 157 30.28 7.42 -8.08
N GLN A 158 29.96 7.82 -9.30
CA GLN A 158 30.94 8.02 -10.36
C GLN A 158 31.13 9.52 -10.59
#